data_AF-A0AAJ2UVW4-F1
#
_entry.id   AF-A0AAJ2UVW4-F1
#
_cell.length_a   1.000
_cell.length_b   1.000
_cell.length_c   1.000
_cell.angle_alpha   90.00
_cell.angle_beta   90.00
_cell.angle_gamma   90.00
#
_symmetry.space_group_name_H-M   'P 1'
#
loop_
_entity.id
_entity.type
_entity.pdbx_description
1 polymer ?
#
loop_
_entity_poly.entity_id
_entity_poly.type
_entity_poly.pdbx_seq_one_letter_code
_entity_poly.pdbx_strand_id
1 'polypeptide(L)'
;MTLDELRTAIAKLDHLPGDTPVVMSKDAEGNGFSPLVEVDPGMYLAETTYSGEHYMTEEQRQAEPNPDEYSEAPDGAVPAVFLWPTN
;
A
#
# COMPACT_ATOMS: atom_id res chain seq x y z
N MET A 1 -1.56 9.96 -12.38
CA MET A 1 -1.44 8.69 -13.12
C MET A 1 -2.54 8.59 -14.18
N THR A 2 -2.19 8.17 -15.41
CA THR A 2 -3.11 7.81 -16.50
C THR A 2 -3.46 6.32 -16.45
N LEU A 3 -4.43 5.88 -17.26
CA LEU A 3 -4.81 4.45 -17.31
C LEU A 3 -3.65 3.55 -17.79
N ASP A 4 -2.85 4.00 -18.74
CA ASP A 4 -1.73 3.19 -19.25
C ASP A 4 -0.58 3.11 -18.24
N GLU A 5 -0.34 4.18 -17.48
CA GLU A 5 0.58 4.16 -16.34
C GLU A 5 0.09 3.20 -15.25
N LEU A 6 -1.22 3.22 -14.94
CA LEU A 6 -1.81 2.29 -13.98
C LEU A 6 -1.66 0.83 -14.42
N ARG A 7 -1.97 0.51 -15.69
CA ARG A 7 -1.78 -0.84 -16.23
C ARG A 7 -0.32 -1.28 -16.13
N THR A 8 0.61 -0.37 -16.42
CA THR A 8 2.05 -0.64 -16.32
C THR A 8 2.47 -0.88 -14.87
N ALA A 9 1.93 -0.14 -13.91
CA ALA A 9 2.19 -0.35 -12.49
C ALA A 9 1.67 -1.70 -12.00
N ILE A 10 0.41 -2.03 -12.32
CA ILE A 10 -0.22 -3.31 -11.93
C ILE A 10 0.53 -4.50 -12.56
N ALA A 11 1.00 -4.39 -13.81
CA ALA A 11 1.74 -5.47 -14.46
C ALA A 11 3.05 -5.85 -13.73
N LYS A 12 3.63 -4.94 -12.92
CA LYS A 12 4.82 -5.23 -12.09
C LYS A 12 4.50 -6.07 -10.84
N LEU A 13 3.21 -6.23 -10.53
CA LEU A 13 2.71 -6.94 -9.34
C LEU A 13 2.28 -8.38 -9.67
N ASP A 14 2.67 -8.90 -10.84
CA ASP A 14 2.31 -10.24 -11.31
C ASP A 14 2.81 -11.39 -10.42
N HIS A 15 3.80 -11.12 -9.57
CA HIS A 15 4.32 -12.03 -8.56
C HIS A 15 3.43 -12.16 -7.32
N LEU A 16 2.44 -11.28 -7.12
CA LEU A 16 1.54 -11.32 -5.98
C LEU A 16 0.36 -12.29 -6.22
N PRO A 17 -0.17 -12.95 -5.16
CA PRO A 17 -1.38 -13.76 -5.27
C PRO A 17 -2.60 -12.99 -5.78
N GLY A 18 -3.48 -13.64 -6.54
CA GLY A 18 -4.67 -12.99 -7.11
C GLY A 18 -5.76 -12.59 -6.10
N ASP A 19 -5.66 -13.07 -4.86
CA ASP A 19 -6.50 -12.69 -3.71
C ASP A 19 -5.84 -11.64 -2.81
N THR A 20 -4.69 -11.08 -3.22
CA THR A 20 -4.02 -9.98 -2.51
C THR A 20 -4.97 -8.78 -2.38
N PRO A 21 -5.26 -8.30 -1.16
CA PRO A 21 -6.08 -7.12 -0.94
C PRO A 21 -5.54 -5.89 -1.67
N VAL A 22 -6.45 -5.08 -2.23
CA VAL A 22 -6.14 -3.75 -2.79
C VAL A 22 -6.76 -2.70 -1.87
N VAL A 23 -5.92 -1.84 -1.30
CA VAL A 23 -6.30 -0.86 -0.28
C VAL A 23 -6.14 0.54 -0.86
N MET A 24 -7.20 1.34 -0.78
CA MET A 24 -7.16 2.75 -1.17
C MET A 24 -6.68 3.58 0.01
N SER A 25 -5.56 4.28 -0.15
CA SER A 25 -5.03 5.14 0.89
C SER A 25 -5.88 6.40 1.02
N LYS A 26 -5.91 6.94 2.25
CA LYS A 26 -6.63 8.15 2.56
C LYS A 26 -5.89 9.35 1.97
N ASP A 27 -6.63 10.21 1.30
CA ASP A 27 -6.18 11.57 1.01
C ASP A 27 -5.92 12.34 2.33
N ALA A 28 -4.68 12.82 2.50
CA ALA A 28 -4.23 13.60 3.66
C ALA A 28 -5.01 14.92 3.88
N GLU A 29 -5.44 15.61 2.82
CA GLU A 29 -6.26 16.83 2.87
C GLU A 29 -7.77 16.52 3.01
N GLY A 30 -8.17 15.28 2.78
CA GLY A 30 -9.57 14.85 2.89
C GLY A 30 -10.45 15.29 1.74
N ASN A 31 -9.89 15.46 0.53
CA ASN A 31 -10.69 15.74 -0.65
C ASN A 31 -11.59 14.53 -0.99
N GLY A 32 -12.72 14.80 -1.63
CA GLY A 32 -13.66 13.75 -2.04
C GLY A 32 -13.09 12.85 -3.15
N PHE A 33 -12.17 13.38 -3.96
CA PHE A 33 -11.50 12.66 -5.04
C PHE A 33 -10.11 13.26 -5.26
N SER A 34 -9.10 12.40 -5.42
CA SER A 34 -7.71 12.80 -5.63
C SER A 34 -7.08 11.99 -6.76
N PRO A 35 -6.16 12.57 -7.55
CA PRO A 35 -5.44 11.81 -8.56
C PRO A 35 -4.57 10.73 -7.91
N LEU A 36 -4.60 9.52 -8.46
CA LEU A 36 -3.67 8.45 -8.09
C LEU A 36 -2.25 8.81 -8.56
N VAL A 37 -1.25 8.61 -7.71
CA VAL A 37 0.16 8.84 -8.07
C VAL A 37 1.06 7.63 -7.89
N GLU A 38 0.72 6.70 -6.99
CA GLU A 38 1.56 5.54 -6.72
C GLU A 38 0.74 4.29 -6.44
N VAL A 39 1.30 3.15 -6.84
CA VAL A 39 0.81 1.81 -6.58
C VAL A 39 2.00 0.97 -6.15
N ASP A 40 1.98 0.45 -4.93
CA ASP A 40 3.08 -0.30 -4.34
C ASP A 40 2.58 -1.44 -3.43
N PRO A 41 3.41 -2.48 -3.22
CA PRO A 41 3.13 -3.50 -2.23
C PRO A 41 3.43 -2.99 -0.81
N GLY A 42 2.65 -3.45 0.15
CA GLY A 42 2.81 -3.17 1.58
C GLY A 42 2.19 -4.28 2.43
N MET A 43 2.15 -4.05 3.74
CA MET A 43 1.45 -4.90 4.70
C MET A 43 0.23 -4.14 5.23
N TYR A 44 -0.92 -4.81 5.30
CA TYR A 44 -2.19 -4.24 5.76
C TYR A 44 -2.70 -4.97 7.00
N LEU A 45 -2.98 -4.22 8.07
CA LEU A 45 -3.68 -4.73 9.24
C LEU A 45 -5.06 -4.11 9.29
N ALA A 46 -6.09 -4.91 9.04
CA ALA A 46 -7.47 -4.45 9.16
C ALA A 46 -7.82 -4.22 10.64
N GLU A 47 -8.16 -2.98 10.99
CA GLU A 47 -8.72 -2.65 12.31
C GLU A 47 -10.24 -2.86 12.31
N THR A 48 -10.86 -2.58 11.17
CA THR A 48 -12.30 -2.76 10.95
C THR A 48 -12.54 -3.32 9.56
N THR A 49 -13.81 -3.58 9.23
CA THR A 49 -14.22 -3.93 7.86
C THR A 49 -13.96 -2.79 6.85
N TYR A 50 -13.75 -1.55 7.31
CA TYR A 50 -13.69 -0.36 6.47
C TYR A 50 -12.36 0.40 6.55
N SER A 51 -11.47 0.04 7.48
CA SER A 51 -10.23 0.75 7.74
C SER A 51 -9.18 -0.15 8.37
N GLY A 52 -7.94 0.27 8.25
CA GLY A 52 -6.79 -0.40 8.81
C GLY A 52 -5.54 0.43 8.60
N GLU A 53 -4.41 -0.15 9.01
CA GLU A 53 -3.11 0.52 8.99
C GLU A 53 -2.19 -0.09 7.93
N HIS A 54 -1.34 0.76 7.36
CA HIS A 54 -0.30 0.40 6.40
C HIS A 54 1.04 0.22 7.11
N TYR A 55 1.76 -0.83 6.75
CA TYR A 55 3.12 -1.10 7.20
C TYR A 55 4.00 -1.49 6.02
N MET A 56 5.31 -1.35 6.19
CA MET A 56 6.29 -1.80 5.20
C MET A 56 6.28 -3.33 5.08
N THR A 57 6.57 -3.82 3.88
CA THR A 57 7.02 -5.20 3.70
C THR A 57 8.40 -5.40 4.34
N GLU A 58 8.76 -6.66 4.62
CA GLU A 58 10.07 -6.97 5.18
C GLU A 58 11.22 -6.50 4.26
N GLU A 59 11.06 -6.61 2.94
CA GLU A 59 12.06 -6.13 1.98
C GLU A 59 12.24 -4.61 2.05
N GLN A 60 11.15 -3.85 2.09
CA GLN A 60 11.18 -2.39 2.24
C GLN A 60 11.82 -1.98 3.56
N ARG A 61 11.48 -2.66 4.66
CA ARG A 61 12.07 -2.41 5.98
C ARG A 61 13.58 -2.65 5.99
N GLN A 62 14.05 -3.75 5.39
CA GLN A 62 15.48 -4.05 5.30
C GLN A 62 16.24 -3.07 4.39
N ALA A 63 15.54 -2.40 3.48
CA ALA A 63 16.10 -1.34 2.65
C ALA A 63 16.13 0.03 3.37
N GLU A 64 15.46 0.20 4.51
CA GLU A 64 15.51 1.45 5.27
C GLU A 64 16.90 1.69 5.87
N PRO A 65 17.44 2.92 5.76
CA PRO A 65 18.76 3.23 6.29
C PRO A 65 18.80 3.25 7.83
N ASN A 66 17.67 3.49 8.51
CA ASN A 66 17.55 3.51 9.97
C ASN A 66 16.17 2.95 10.39
N PRO A 67 15.95 1.62 10.35
CA PRO A 67 14.68 1.05 10.79
C PRO A 67 14.49 1.29 12.30
N ASP A 68 13.26 1.59 12.72
CA ASP A 68 12.87 1.69 14.12
C ASP A 68 11.94 0.53 14.53
N GLU A 69 11.54 0.50 15.81
CA GLU A 69 10.66 -0.55 16.34
C GLU A 69 9.22 -0.53 15.77
N TYR A 70 8.84 0.56 15.12
CA TYR A 70 7.55 0.73 14.43
C TYR A 70 7.65 0.42 12.93
N SER A 71 8.85 0.21 12.38
CA SER A 71 9.05 -0.20 10.98
C SER A 71 8.60 -1.65 10.70
N GLU A 72 8.41 -2.49 11.72
CA GLU A 72 7.94 -3.87 11.56
C GLU A 72 6.41 -3.95 11.55
N ALA A 73 5.86 -4.68 10.57
CA ALA A 73 4.43 -4.95 10.51
C ALA A 73 4.00 -5.85 11.67
N PRO A 74 2.92 -5.53 12.40
CA PRO A 74 2.43 -6.37 13.49
C PRO A 74 1.98 -7.76 13.03
N ASP A 75 1.96 -8.71 13.97
CA ASP A 75 1.36 -10.02 13.76
C ASP A 75 -0.09 -9.89 13.26
N GLY A 76 -0.39 -10.58 12.17
CA GLY A 76 -1.71 -10.57 11.54
C GLY A 76 -1.86 -9.55 10.41
N ALA A 77 -0.87 -8.68 10.18
CA ALA A 77 -0.81 -7.90 8.96
C ALA A 77 -0.61 -8.85 7.75
N VAL A 78 -1.33 -8.59 6.65
CA VAL A 78 -1.30 -9.40 5.44
C VAL A 78 -0.70 -8.60 4.28
N PRO A 79 -0.02 -9.24 3.31
CA PRO A 79 0.42 -8.55 2.10
C PRO A 79 -0.75 -7.89 1.37
N ALA A 80 -0.56 -6.67 0.89
CA ALA A 80 -1.58 -5.91 0.17
C ALA A 80 -0.93 -4.99 -0.87
N VAL A 81 -1.74 -4.48 -1.79
CA VAL A 81 -1.37 -3.43 -2.76
C VAL A 81 -2.04 -2.14 -2.33
N PHE A 82 -1.28 -1.07 -2.19
CA PHE A 82 -1.79 0.23 -1.80
C PHE A 82 -1.91 1.15 -3.01
N LEU A 83 -2.99 1.92 -3.05
CA LEU A 83 -3.23 2.95 -4.06
C LEU A 83 -3.11 4.32 -3.38
N TRP A 84 -2.04 5.06 -3.68
CA TRP A 84 -1.75 6.34 -3.03
C TRP A 84 -2.23 7.53 -3.86
N PRO A 85 -3.22 8.29 -3.36
CA PRO A 85 -3.59 9.56 -3.97
C PRO A 85 -2.52 10.63 -3.69
N THR A 86 -2.42 11.64 -4.56
CA THR A 86 -1.68 12.87 -4.26
C THR A 86 -2.60 13.93 -3.72
N ASN A 87 -2.16 14.59 -2.65
CA ASN A 87 -2.67 15.86 -2.13
C ASN A 87 -1.54 16.52 -1.33
#